data_AF-A0A1B7X262-F1
#
_entry.id   AF-A0A1B7X262-F1
#
_cell.length_a   1.000
_cell.length_b   1.000
_cell.length_c   1.000
_cell.angle_alpha   90.00
_cell.angle_beta   90.00
_cell.angle_gamma   90.00
#
_symmetry.space_group_name_H-M   'P 1'
#
loop_
_entity.id
_entity.type
_entity.pdbx_description
1 polymer ?
#
loop_
_entity_poly.entity_id
_entity_poly.type
_entity_poly.pdbx_seq_one_letter_code
_entity_poly.pdbx_strand_id
1 'polypeptide(L)'
;MNKIISSAIAVSAITVSTVFGLTLVNVLPAQAQADGCTNAPDFYFTDACNSHDTCYSYSEAPKASCDKGFLSDMQNTCNTLFTPNTLKHKGCLTLANTYYKGVVKYGQKRFDRARNESGRPSGK
;
A
#
# COMPACT_ATOMS: atom_id res chain seq x y z
N MET A 1 15.23 -30.95 14.89
CA MET A 1 15.81 -29.61 15.16
C MET A 1 16.47 -29.15 13.88
N ASN A 2 16.09 -27.98 13.33
CA ASN A 2 17.01 -26.91 12.99
C ASN A 2 16.26 -25.70 12.44
N LYS A 3 16.55 -24.56 13.07
CA LYS A 3 15.93 -23.24 12.91
C LYS A 3 16.49 -22.61 11.62
N ILE A 4 15.63 -22.06 10.78
CA ILE A 4 16.09 -21.17 9.70
C ILE A 4 16.22 -19.78 10.30
N ILE A 5 17.44 -19.28 10.28
CA ILE A 5 17.88 -18.02 10.88
C ILE A 5 17.71 -16.93 9.81
N SER A 6 17.07 -15.82 10.17
CA SER A 6 17.09 -14.56 9.42
C SER A 6 18.53 -14.11 9.14
N SER A 7 18.76 -13.49 7.97
CA SER A 7 19.27 -12.10 7.83
C SER A 7 19.74 -11.84 6.40
N ALA A 8 19.37 -10.66 5.89
CA ALA A 8 19.71 -10.15 4.58
C ALA A 8 21.21 -9.84 4.42
N ILE A 9 21.78 -10.06 3.22
CA ILE A 9 22.88 -9.26 2.66
C ILE A 9 22.68 -9.14 1.15
N ALA A 10 22.67 -7.90 0.67
CA ALA A 10 22.59 -7.51 -0.73
C ALA A 10 23.87 -7.86 -1.51
N VAL A 11 23.77 -7.91 -2.84
CA VAL A 11 24.65 -7.21 -3.82
C VAL A 11 24.61 -7.96 -5.17
N SER A 12 24.04 -7.25 -6.15
CA SER A 12 24.20 -7.30 -7.61
C SER A 12 24.79 -8.54 -8.29
N ALA A 13 23.98 -9.14 -9.17
CA ALA A 13 24.47 -9.67 -10.44
C ALA A 13 23.73 -8.96 -11.58
N ILE A 14 24.36 -7.92 -12.14
CA ILE A 14 24.02 -7.44 -13.47
C ILE A 14 24.54 -8.53 -14.43
N THR A 15 23.67 -9.40 -14.91
CA THR A 15 24.00 -10.23 -16.08
C THR A 15 23.65 -9.42 -17.33
N VAL A 16 24.63 -8.70 -17.89
CA VAL A 16 24.50 -8.16 -19.25
C VAL A 16 24.70 -9.33 -20.21
N SER A 17 23.60 -9.98 -20.60
CA SER A 17 23.60 -10.84 -21.78
C SER A 17 23.17 -9.98 -22.96
N THR A 18 24.14 -9.52 -23.76
CA THR A 18 23.85 -8.92 -25.07
C THR A 18 23.34 -10.01 -25.99
N VAL A 19 22.02 -10.15 -26.07
CA VAL A 19 21.36 -10.93 -27.11
C VAL A 19 20.69 -9.97 -28.09
N PHE A 20 21.05 -10.15 -29.36
CA PHE A 20 20.60 -9.40 -30.52
C PHE A 20 19.09 -9.08 -30.51
N GLY A 21 18.77 -7.81 -30.78
CA GLY A 21 17.72 -7.47 -31.74
C GLY A 21 16.29 -7.92 -31.45
N LEU A 22 15.78 -7.63 -30.26
CA LEU A 22 14.37 -7.34 -29.99
C LEU A 22 14.35 -6.80 -28.57
N THR A 23 14.30 -5.48 -28.42
CA THR A 23 14.07 -4.86 -27.12
C THR A 23 12.64 -5.17 -26.70
N LEU A 24 12.40 -6.37 -26.19
CA LEU A 24 11.38 -6.59 -25.18
C LEU A 24 11.85 -5.80 -23.96
N VAL A 25 11.59 -4.50 -23.98
CA VAL A 25 11.45 -3.75 -22.76
C VAL A 25 10.33 -4.47 -22.01
N ASN A 26 10.69 -5.29 -21.02
CA ASN A 26 9.79 -5.57 -19.93
C ASN A 26 9.54 -4.21 -19.27
N VAL A 27 8.61 -3.45 -19.83
CA VAL A 27 7.92 -2.39 -19.12
C VAL A 27 7.12 -3.17 -18.09
N LEU A 28 7.77 -3.55 -16.99
CA LEU A 28 7.05 -3.86 -15.76
C LEU A 28 6.11 -2.67 -15.61
N PRO A 29 4.77 -2.88 -15.64
CA PRO A 29 3.85 -1.77 -15.46
C PRO A 29 4.30 -1.09 -14.18
N ALA A 30 4.42 0.25 -14.20
CA ALA A 30 4.86 1.03 -13.06
C ALA A 30 4.17 0.44 -11.82
N GLN A 31 4.96 -0.30 -11.03
CA GLN A 31 4.38 -1.11 -9.98
C GLN A 31 3.71 -0.10 -9.08
N ALA A 32 2.45 -0.31 -8.71
CA ALA A 32 1.81 0.47 -7.66
C ALA A 32 2.80 0.50 -6.52
N GLN A 33 3.46 1.64 -6.32
CA GLN A 33 4.48 1.70 -5.32
C GLN A 33 3.70 1.73 -4.03
N ALA A 34 3.62 0.57 -3.37
CA ALA A 34 3.36 0.47 -1.95
C ALA A 34 4.42 1.34 -1.28
N ASP A 35 4.06 2.59 -1.02
CA ASP A 35 5.00 3.64 -0.60
C ASP A 35 4.86 3.96 0.89
N GLY A 36 4.14 3.10 1.62
CA GLY A 36 3.78 3.29 3.01
C GLY A 36 2.64 4.29 3.13
N CYS A 37 2.52 4.94 4.28
CA CYS A 37 1.44 5.88 4.51
C CYS A 37 1.83 7.27 3.99
N THR A 38 1.88 7.45 2.66
CA THR A 38 2.29 8.70 2.01
C THR A 38 1.81 9.98 2.73
N ASN A 39 2.77 10.86 3.11
CA ASN A 39 2.57 12.11 3.86
C ASN A 39 1.91 11.99 5.25
N ALA A 40 1.84 10.78 5.79
CA ALA A 40 1.47 10.49 7.15
C ALA A 40 2.54 9.59 7.79
N PRO A 41 2.72 9.61 9.12
CA PRO A 41 3.63 8.65 9.73
C PRO A 41 3.07 7.22 9.59
N ASP A 42 3.91 6.22 9.33
CA ASP A 42 3.41 4.86 9.13
C ASP A 42 2.77 4.24 10.38
N PHE A 43 3.23 4.60 11.57
CA PHE A 43 2.83 4.02 12.87
C PHE A 43 2.64 2.50 12.81
N TYR A 44 1.40 2.02 12.89
CA TYR A 44 1.03 0.60 12.85
C TYR A 44 0.48 0.18 11.47
N PHE A 45 0.30 1.10 10.54
CA PHE A 45 -0.60 0.96 9.39
C PHE A 45 0.11 0.74 8.06
N THR A 46 1.42 0.47 8.04
CA THR A 46 2.18 0.22 6.80
C THR A 46 1.49 -0.81 5.90
N ASP A 47 1.06 -1.95 6.45
CA ASP A 47 0.38 -2.99 5.65
C ASP A 47 -0.96 -2.52 5.09
N ALA A 48 -1.73 -1.76 5.88
CA ALA A 48 -2.99 -1.17 5.44
C ALA A 48 -2.77 -0.12 4.33
N CYS A 49 -1.72 0.68 4.44
CA CYS A 49 -1.35 1.68 3.43
C CYS A 49 -0.92 1.00 2.13
N ASN A 50 -0.09 -0.04 2.20
CA ASN A 50 0.32 -0.82 1.03
C ASN A 50 -0.87 -1.49 0.31
N SER A 51 -1.83 -2.02 1.09
CA SER A 51 -3.10 -2.56 0.58
C SER A 51 -3.93 -1.49 -0.13
N HIS A 52 -4.00 -0.28 0.44
CA HIS A 52 -4.71 0.87 -0.12
C HIS A 52 -4.12 1.32 -1.46
N ASP A 53 -2.80 1.46 -1.55
CA ASP A 53 -2.09 1.82 -2.79
C ASP A 53 -2.30 0.80 -3.90
N THR A 54 -2.28 -0.48 -3.54
CA THR A 54 -2.58 -1.60 -4.44
C THR A 54 -4.01 -1.50 -4.95
N CYS A 55 -4.98 -1.19 -4.07
CA CYS A 55 -6.38 -0.99 -4.49
C CYS A 55 -6.53 0.22 -5.42
N TYR A 56 -5.85 1.32 -5.10
CA TYR A 56 -5.83 2.54 -5.92
C TYR A 56 -5.29 2.28 -7.32
N SER A 57 -4.35 1.36 -7.48
CA SER A 57 -3.75 1.09 -8.78
C SER A 57 -4.43 -0.06 -9.54
N TYR A 58 -4.77 -1.15 -8.86
CA TYR A 58 -5.03 -2.44 -9.51
C TYR A 58 -6.36 -3.11 -9.15
N SER A 59 -7.24 -2.46 -8.40
CA SER A 59 -8.61 -2.96 -8.21
C SER A 59 -9.54 -2.44 -9.32
N GLU A 60 -10.72 -3.02 -9.53
CA GLU A 60 -11.81 -2.33 -10.27
C GLU A 60 -12.72 -1.52 -9.32
N ALA A 61 -12.42 -1.54 -8.02
CA ALA A 61 -13.20 -0.84 -7.03
C ALA A 61 -13.12 0.68 -7.20
N PRO A 62 -14.23 1.42 -6.97
CA PRO A 62 -14.17 2.87 -6.89
C PRO A 62 -13.35 3.31 -5.68
N LYS A 63 -12.79 4.52 -5.74
CA LYS A 63 -11.98 5.11 -4.66
C LYS A 63 -12.62 4.96 -3.28
N ALA A 64 -13.92 5.23 -3.17
CA ALA A 64 -14.64 5.15 -1.90
C ALA A 64 -14.65 3.72 -1.29
N SER A 65 -14.62 2.68 -2.12
CA SER A 65 -14.50 1.29 -1.66
C SER A 65 -13.08 0.98 -1.21
N CYS A 66 -12.05 1.46 -1.92
CA CYS A 66 -10.67 1.34 -1.46
C CYS A 66 -10.45 2.06 -0.13
N ASP A 67 -10.96 3.29 0.03
CA ASP A 67 -10.83 4.06 1.28
C ASP A 67 -11.53 3.37 2.46
N LYS A 68 -12.70 2.74 2.23
CA LYS A 68 -13.39 1.95 3.27
C LYS A 68 -12.61 0.69 3.65
N GLY A 69 -12.04 -0.01 2.66
CA GLY A 69 -11.15 -1.15 2.89
C GLY A 69 -9.96 -0.74 3.76
N PHE A 70 -9.33 0.39 3.43
CA PHE A 70 -8.22 0.95 4.20
C PHE A 70 -8.59 1.22 5.67
N LEU A 71 -9.76 1.82 5.95
CA LEU A 71 -10.23 2.00 7.31
C LEU A 71 -10.40 0.66 8.04
N SER A 72 -10.99 -0.34 7.38
CA SER A 72 -11.16 -1.68 7.94
C SER A 72 -9.82 -2.32 8.29
N ASP A 73 -8.85 -2.26 7.39
CA ASP A 73 -7.50 -2.84 7.58
C ASP A 73 -6.78 -2.18 8.77
N MET A 74 -6.85 -0.85 8.90
CA MET A 74 -6.30 -0.14 10.06
C MET A 74 -7.02 -0.51 11.36
N GLN A 75 -8.35 -0.64 11.35
CA GLN A 75 -9.11 -1.05 12.54
C GLN A 75 -8.77 -2.49 12.97
N ASN A 76 -8.60 -3.40 12.01
CA ASN A 76 -8.16 -4.77 12.26
C ASN A 76 -6.76 -4.81 12.87
N THR A 77 -5.86 -3.96 12.37
CA THR A 77 -4.54 -3.78 12.97
C THR A 77 -4.65 -3.35 14.44
N CYS A 78 -5.49 -2.36 14.74
CA CYS A 78 -5.71 -1.92 16.13
C CYS A 78 -6.25 -3.04 17.03
N ASN A 79 -7.20 -3.83 16.53
CA ASN A 79 -7.78 -4.97 17.26
C ASN A 79 -6.77 -6.10 17.50
N THR A 80 -5.78 -6.23 16.61
CA THR A 80 -4.73 -7.25 16.71
C THR A 80 -3.63 -6.83 17.69
N LEU A 81 -3.22 -5.56 17.66
CA LEU A 81 -2.07 -5.08 18.44
C LEU A 81 -2.41 -4.71 19.89
N PHE A 82 -3.66 -4.34 20.18
CA PHE A 82 -4.03 -3.80 21.48
C PHE A 82 -5.23 -4.51 22.08
N THR A 83 -5.17 -4.75 23.39
CA THR A 83 -6.32 -5.24 24.16
C THR A 83 -7.51 -4.27 23.99
N PRO A 84 -8.70 -4.78 23.63
CA PRO A 84 -9.89 -3.96 23.42
C PRO A 84 -10.19 -3.05 24.61
N ASN A 85 -10.71 -1.86 24.32
CA ASN A 85 -11.14 -0.84 25.30
C ASN A 85 -10.01 -0.16 26.12
N THR A 86 -8.75 -0.53 25.93
CA THR A 86 -7.61 0.19 26.51
C THR A 86 -7.39 1.56 25.85
N LEU A 87 -6.66 2.47 26.51
CA LEU A 87 -6.31 3.77 25.94
C LEU A 87 -5.53 3.65 24.62
N LYS A 88 -4.60 2.68 24.53
CA LYS A 88 -3.83 2.41 23.30
C LYS A 88 -4.73 1.95 22.16
N HIS A 89 -5.66 1.04 22.43
CA HIS A 89 -6.66 0.56 21.45
C HIS A 89 -7.53 1.71 20.93
N LYS A 90 -8.11 2.53 21.82
CA LYS A 90 -8.91 3.70 21.45
C LYS A 90 -8.10 4.75 20.68
N GLY A 91 -6.85 4.99 21.08
CA GLY A 91 -5.93 5.89 20.38
C GLY A 91 -5.64 5.41 18.96
N CYS A 92 -5.37 4.12 18.79
CA CYS A 92 -5.16 3.51 17.47
C CYS A 92 -6.40 3.66 16.57
N LEU A 93 -7.60 3.35 17.09
CA LEU A 93 -8.84 3.52 16.32
C LEU A 93 -9.10 4.98 15.94
N THR A 94 -8.76 5.93 16.80
CA THR A 94 -8.87 7.37 16.51
C THR A 94 -7.92 7.77 15.37
N LEU A 95 -6.71 7.24 15.39
CA LEU A 95 -5.72 7.46 14.33
C LEU A 95 -6.20 6.86 12.99
N ALA A 96 -6.71 5.63 12.98
CA ALA A 96 -7.29 4.99 11.79
C ALA A 96 -8.39 5.84 11.15
N ASN A 97 -9.31 6.37 11.97
CA ASN A 97 -10.36 7.28 11.49
C ASN A 97 -9.80 8.59 10.92
N THR A 98 -8.69 9.08 11.46
CA THR A 98 -8.03 10.30 10.96
C THR A 98 -7.43 10.07 9.58
N TYR A 99 -6.78 8.92 9.36
CA TYR A 99 -6.19 8.54 8.07
C TYR A 99 -7.28 8.37 7.02
N TYR A 100 -8.37 7.68 7.36
CA TYR A 100 -9.53 7.52 6.49
C TYR A 100 -10.12 8.87 6.06
N LYS A 101 -10.33 9.80 7.00
CA LYS A 101 -10.79 11.16 6.68
C LYS A 101 -9.83 11.88 5.74
N GLY A 102 -8.52 11.69 5.92
CA GLY A 102 -7.47 12.22 5.05
C GLY A 102 -7.61 11.73 3.61
N VAL A 103 -7.65 10.41 3.39
CA VAL A 103 -7.75 9.85 2.03
C VAL A 103 -9.10 10.14 1.38
N VAL A 104 -10.19 10.18 2.14
CA VAL A 104 -11.51 10.58 1.62
C VAL A 104 -11.47 12.02 1.11
N LYS A 105 -10.92 12.95 1.91
CA LYS A 105 -10.93 14.38 1.59
C LYS A 105 -9.88 14.78 0.54
N TYR A 106 -8.71 14.16 0.55
CA TYR A 106 -7.55 14.61 -0.24
C TYR A 106 -7.02 13.58 -1.24
N GLY A 107 -7.52 12.33 -1.22
CA GLY A 107 -6.96 11.22 -1.99
C GLY A 107 -7.32 11.19 -3.47
N GLN A 108 -8.21 12.05 -3.98
CA GLN A 108 -8.71 11.91 -5.37
C GLN A 108 -7.59 12.01 -6.39
N LYS A 109 -6.73 13.04 -6.27
CA LYS A 109 -5.59 13.22 -7.17
C LYS A 109 -4.61 12.03 -7.14
N ARG A 110 -4.48 11.36 -5.99
CA ARG A 110 -3.61 10.18 -5.83
C ARG A 110 -4.23 8.95 -6.46
N PHE A 111 -5.54 8.75 -6.28
CA PHE A 111 -6.30 7.71 -6.96
C PHE A 111 -6.19 7.84 -8.49
N ASP A 112 -6.47 9.04 -9.02
CA ASP A 112 -6.42 9.27 -10.47
C ASP A 112 -5.01 9.05 -11.02
N ARG A 113 -3.98 9.52 -10.30
CA ARG A 113 -2.57 9.31 -10.67
C ARG A 113 -2.20 7.84 -10.71
N ALA A 114 -2.51 7.10 -9.64
CA ALA A 114 -2.23 5.67 -9.54
C ALA A 114 -2.91 4.87 -10.65
N ARG A 115 -4.15 5.23 -11.01
CA ARG A 115 -4.89 4.64 -12.13
C ARG A 115 -4.24 4.93 -13.47
N ASN A 116 -3.89 6.19 -13.73
CA ASN A 116 -3.22 6.57 -14.98
C ASN A 116 -1.87 5.85 -15.14
N GLU A 117 -1.07 5.77 -14.07
CA GLU A 117 0.24 5.10 -14.07
C GLU A 117 0.14 3.57 -14.24
N SER A 118 -0.95 2.97 -13.77
CA SER A 118 -1.26 1.54 -13.93
C SER A 118 -2.05 1.20 -15.19
N GLY A 119 -2.33 2.17 -16.06
CA GLY A 119 -3.09 1.96 -17.30
C GLY A 119 -4.58 1.66 -17.09
N ARG A 120 -5.16 2.09 -15.96
CA ARG A 120 -6.56 1.88 -15.62
C ARG A 120 -7.38 3.17 -15.70
N PRO A 121 -8.68 3.10 -16.05
CA PRO A 121 -9.55 4.26 -16.00
C PRO A 121 -9.77 4.71 -14.55
N SER A 122 -9.75 6.02 -14.31
CA SER A 122 -10.21 6.62 -13.06
C SER A 122 -11.73 6.49 -12.97
N GLY A 123 -12.22 5.68 -12.03
CA GLY A 123 -13.65 5.52 -11.78
C GLY A 123 -14.28 6.82 -11.29
N LYS A 124 -15.38 7.24 -11.92
CA LYS A 124 -16.24 8.35 -11.47
C LYS A 124 -17.10 7.91 -10.30
#